data_AF-A0A2W5A2G7-F1
#
_entry.id   AF-A0A2W5A2G7-F1
#
_cell.length_a   1.000
_cell.length_b   1.000
_cell.length_c   1.000
_cell.angle_alpha   90.00
_cell.angle_beta   90.00
_cell.angle_gamma   90.00
#
_symmetry.space_group_name_H-M   'P 1'
#
loop_
_entity.id
_entity.type
_entity.pdbx_description
1 polymer ?
#
loop_
_entity_poly.entity_id
_entity_poly.type
_entity_poly.pdbx_seq_one_letter_code
_entity_poly.pdbx_strand_id
1 'polypeptide(L)'
;MDLKEIQQKLKELRDRIRAEGHISATSEQNLRDILNTTLVTANDELSSLQEKLSDSLAKRAGNDNALSEEQKKRLSIIEKAGSGSQSVH
;
A
#
# COMPACT_ATOMS: atom_id res chain seq x y z
N MET A 1 -1.31 -0.68 16.00
CA MET A 1 -2.30 -1.72 16.32
C MET A 1 -2.74 -2.33 15.01
N ASP A 2 -2.61 -3.65 14.85
CA ASP A 2 -2.92 -4.33 13.59
C ASP A 2 -4.32 -5.00 13.64
N LEU A 3 -4.79 -5.50 12.49
CA LEU A 3 -6.08 -6.20 12.40
C LEU A 3 -6.16 -7.44 13.31
N LYS A 4 -5.04 -8.11 13.61
CA LYS A 4 -5.03 -9.29 14.49
C LYS A 4 -5.25 -8.89 15.94
N GLU A 5 -4.63 -7.81 16.39
CA GLU A 5 -4.85 -7.23 17.72
C GLU A 5 -6.30 -6.76 17.91
N ILE A 6 -6.92 -6.17 16.88
CA ILE A 6 -8.34 -5.80 16.88
C ILE A 6 -9.23 -7.03 17.06
N GLN A 7 -8.98 -8.09 16.28
CA GLN A 7 -9.74 -9.34 16.36
C GLN A 7 -9.62 -9.99 17.75
N GLN A 8 -8.43 -9.96 18.34
CA GLN A 8 -8.20 -10.48 19.68
C GLN A 8 -9.00 -9.69 20.73
N LYS A 9 -9.00 -8.35 20.68
CA LYS A 9 -9.80 -7.50 21.58
C LYS A 9 -11.31 -7.71 21.44
N LEU A 10 -11.80 -7.90 20.21
CA LEU A 10 -13.21 -8.23 19.96
C LEU A 10 -13.59 -9.60 20.56
N LYS A 11 -12.69 -10.58 20.45
CA LYS A 11 -12.87 -11.90 21.05
C LYS A 11 -12.96 -11.81 22.58
N GLU A 12 -12.05 -11.08 23.20
CA GLU A 12 -12.05 -10.84 24.65
C GLU A 12 -13.31 -10.12 25.12
N LEU A 13 -13.76 -9.10 24.40
CA LEU A 13 -14.99 -8.39 24.71
C LEU A 13 -16.22 -9.30 24.60
N ARG A 14 -16.30 -10.11 23.54
CA ARG A 14 -17.37 -11.10 23.37
C ARG A 14 -17.39 -12.10 24.53
N ASP A 15 -16.23 -12.62 24.90
CA ASP A 15 -16.12 -13.62 25.96
C ASP A 15 -16.51 -13.02 27.32
N ARG A 16 -16.18 -11.75 27.57
CA ARG A 16 -16.64 -11.00 28.74
C ARG A 16 -18.16 -10.80 28.75
N ILE A 17 -18.76 -10.30 27.66
CA ILE A 17 -20.22 -10.12 27.56
C ILE A 17 -20.94 -11.46 27.77
N ARG A 18 -20.39 -12.55 27.25
CA ARG A 18 -20.95 -13.89 27.44
C ARG A 18 -20.89 -14.35 28.90
N ALA A 19 -19.82 -14.02 29.61
CA ALA A 19 -19.68 -14.31 31.04
C ALA A 19 -20.60 -13.44 31.91
N GLU A 20 -20.79 -12.17 31.54
CA GLU A 20 -21.67 -11.21 32.22
C GLU A 20 -23.16 -11.48 31.95
N GLY A 21 -23.49 -12.13 30.83
CA GLY A 21 -24.87 -12.45 30.42
C GLY A 21 -25.68 -11.24 29.94
N HIS A 22 -25.10 -10.05 29.94
CA HIS A 22 -25.68 -8.80 29.46
C HIS A 22 -24.57 -7.86 28.96
N ILE A 23 -24.95 -6.81 28.24
CA ILE A 23 -24.02 -5.77 27.80
C ILE A 23 -23.96 -4.71 28.88
N SER A 24 -22.84 -4.63 29.59
CA SER A 24 -22.55 -3.56 30.54
C SER A 24 -22.14 -2.27 29.83
N ALA A 25 -22.33 -1.10 30.47
CA ALA A 25 -21.88 0.19 29.95
C ALA A 25 -20.37 0.20 29.62
N THR A 26 -19.57 -0.49 30.45
CA THR A 26 -18.13 -0.69 30.20
C THR A 26 -17.88 -1.50 28.93
N SER A 27 -18.68 -2.54 28.67
CA SER A 27 -18.57 -3.34 27.45
C SER A 27 -18.98 -2.55 26.21
N GLU A 28 -20.01 -1.70 26.32
CA GLU A 28 -20.38 -0.78 25.25
C GLU A 28 -19.27 0.23 24.95
N GLN A 29 -18.68 0.84 25.98
CA GLN A 29 -17.58 1.78 25.80
C GLN A 29 -16.37 1.10 25.15
N ASN A 30 -15.99 -0.10 25.63
CA ASN A 30 -14.92 -0.87 25.02
C ASN A 30 -15.19 -1.19 23.54
N LEU A 31 -16.44 -1.52 23.18
CA LEU A 31 -16.80 -1.74 21.78
C LEU A 31 -16.60 -0.47 20.95
N ARG A 32 -17.05 0.68 21.44
CA ARG A 32 -16.89 1.98 20.77
C ARG A 32 -15.41 2.31 20.57
N ASP A 33 -14.57 2.06 21.57
CA ASP A 33 -13.13 2.32 21.49
C ASP A 33 -12.44 1.41 20.47
N ILE A 34 -12.82 0.11 20.45
CA ILE A 34 -12.32 -0.85 19.45
C ILE A 34 -12.76 -0.42 18.04
N LEU A 35 -14.02 -0.03 17.85
CA LEU A 35 -14.53 0.40 16.55
C LEU A 35 -13.85 1.66 16.05
N ASN A 36 -13.68 2.67 16.90
CA ASN A 36 -12.95 3.89 16.54
C ASN A 36 -11.53 3.58 16.11
N THR A 37 -10.82 2.75 16.88
CA THR A 37 -9.45 2.35 16.53
C THR A 37 -9.43 1.59 15.20
N THR A 38 -10.37 0.69 14.98
CA THR A 38 -10.49 -0.10 13.75
C THR A 38 -10.73 0.78 12.53
N LEU A 39 -11.59 1.79 12.64
CA LEU A 39 -11.89 2.73 11.56
C LEU A 39 -10.66 3.56 11.19
N VAL A 40 -9.90 4.04 12.18
CA VAL A 40 -8.65 4.77 11.94
C VAL A 40 -7.64 3.86 11.24
N THR A 41 -7.40 2.66 11.76
CA THR A 41 -6.46 1.71 11.16
C THR A 41 -6.86 1.32 9.73
N ALA A 42 -8.14 1.08 9.46
CA ALA A 42 -8.63 0.78 8.12
C ALA A 42 -8.42 1.95 7.14
N ASN A 43 -8.63 3.19 7.59
CA ASN A 43 -8.38 4.38 6.77
C ASN A 43 -6.90 4.57 6.46
N ASP A 44 -6.02 4.32 7.42
CA ASP A 44 -4.56 4.39 7.23
C ASP A 44 -4.10 3.31 6.23
N GLU A 45 -4.60 2.08 6.36
CA GLU A 45 -4.32 0.99 5.43
C GLU A 45 -4.83 1.27 4.02
N LEU A 46 -6.04 1.82 3.88
CA LEU A 46 -6.60 2.24 2.59
C LEU A 46 -5.75 3.32 1.95
N SER A 47 -5.33 4.32 2.72
CA SER A 47 -4.48 5.41 2.23
C SER A 47 -3.12 4.87 1.74
N SER A 48 -2.50 3.96 2.49
CA SER A 48 -1.24 3.32 2.10
C SER A 48 -1.40 2.46 0.83
N LEU A 49 -2.52 1.75 0.69
CA LEU A 49 -2.81 0.96 -0.52
C LEU A 49 -3.04 1.86 -1.75
N GLN A 50 -3.73 2.98 -1.58
CA GLN A 50 -3.92 3.97 -2.64
C GLN A 50 -2.60 4.56 -3.11
N GLU A 51 -1.69 4.89 -2.19
CA GLU A 51 -0.35 5.38 -2.50
C GLU A 51 0.45 4.32 -3.28
N LYS A 52 0.51 3.08 -2.78
CA LYS A 52 1.20 1.97 -3.48
C LYS A 52 0.63 1.70 -4.86
N LEU A 53 -0.70 1.77 -5.02
CA LEU A 53 -1.35 1.61 -6.32
C LEU A 53 -0.97 2.74 -7.26
N SER A 54 -0.99 3.99 -6.77
CA SER A 54 -0.61 5.18 -7.55
C SER A 54 0.84 5.09 -8.00
N ASP A 55 1.76 4.69 -7.11
CA ASP A 55 3.17 4.45 -7.43
C ASP A 55 3.35 3.36 -8.48
N SER A 56 2.61 2.26 -8.36
CA SER A 56 2.65 1.15 -9.31
C SER A 56 2.16 1.59 -10.69
N LEU A 57 1.06 2.35 -10.74
CA LEU A 57 0.52 2.91 -11.97
C LEU A 57 1.47 3.95 -12.59
N ALA A 58 2.10 4.81 -11.78
CA ALA A 58 3.09 5.79 -12.25
C ALA A 58 4.34 5.11 -12.82
N LYS A 59 4.86 4.07 -12.16
CA LYS A 59 5.97 3.25 -12.68
C LYS A 59 5.60 2.56 -13.98
N ARG A 60 4.38 2.03 -14.06
CA ARG A 60 3.88 1.39 -15.28
C ARG A 60 3.72 2.40 -16.42
N ALA A 61 3.15 3.58 -16.16
CA ALA A 61 3.06 4.66 -17.15
C ALA A 61 4.44 5.17 -17.59
N GLY A 62 5.40 5.26 -16.67
CA GLY A 62 6.80 5.58 -16.98
C GLY A 62 7.49 4.51 -17.83
N ASN A 63 7.15 3.23 -17.62
CA ASN A 63 7.62 2.12 -18.45
C ASN A 63 6.86 1.97 -19.77
N ASP A 64 5.59 2.37 -19.84
CA ASP A 64 4.78 2.40 -21.07
C ASP A 64 5.23 3.57 -21.99
N ASN A 65 6.02 4.52 -21.45
CA ASN A 65 6.89 5.42 -22.20
C ASN A 65 8.20 4.74 -22.67
N ALA A 66 8.24 3.40 -22.73
CA ALA A 66 9.31 2.67 -23.39
C ALA A 66 9.51 3.23 -24.79
N LEU A 67 10.77 3.57 -25.10
CA LEU A 67 11.18 4.01 -26.42
C LEU A 67 10.56 3.06 -27.45
N SER A 68 9.89 3.60 -28.46
CA SER A 68 9.41 2.80 -29.58
C SER A 68 10.60 2.04 -30.21
N GLU A 69 10.34 0.92 -30.88
CA GLU A 69 11.42 0.16 -31.54
C GLU A 69 12.26 1.04 -32.48
N GLU A 70 11.65 2.07 -33.08
CA GLU A 70 12.37 3.04 -33.89
C GLU A 70 13.24 4.00 -33.08
N GLN A 71 12.78 4.45 -31.90
CA GLN A 71 13.59 5.23 -30.97
C GLN A 71 14.76 4.42 -30.40
N LYS A 72 14.56 3.13 -30.08
CA LYS A 72 15.64 2.22 -29.68
C LYS A 72 16.68 2.03 -30.78
N LYS A 73 16.23 1.89 -32.04
CA LYS A 73 17.13 1.78 -33.21
C LYS A 73 17.95 3.04 -33.43
N ARG A 74 17.35 4.22 -33.28
CA ARG A 74 18.07 5.51 -33.35
C ARG A 74 19.10 5.65 -32.23
N LEU A 75 18.75 5.26 -31.00
CA LEU A 75 19.68 5.24 -29.87
C LEU A 75 20.87 4.32 -30.14
N SER A 76 20.62 3.11 -30.65
CA SER A 76 21.68 2.15 -31.03
C SER A 76 22.62 2.69 -32.12
N ILE A 77 22.09 3.42 -33.10
CA ILE A 77 22.90 4.06 -34.15
C ILE A 77 23.76 5.17 -33.55
N ILE A 78 23.19 5.99 -32.66
CA ILE A 78 23.93 7.07 -31.98
C ILE A 78 25.02 6.50 -31.07
N GLU A 79 24.77 5.43 -30.33
CA GLU A 79 25.79 4.78 -29.49
C GLU A 79 26.93 4.15 -30.32
N LYS A 80 26.58 3.51 -31.45
CA LYS A 80 27.59 2.98 -32.40
C LYS A 80 28.37 4.09 -33.10
N ALA A 81 27.73 5.22 -33.39
CA ALA A 81 28.39 6.39 -33.97
C ALA A 81 29.25 7.16 -32.94
N GLY A 82 28.79 7.23 -31.69
CA GLY A 82 29.47 7.93 -30.59
C GLY A 82 30.71 7.19 -30.06
N SER A 83 30.71 5.86 -30.08
CA SER A 83 31.88 5.03 -29.76
C SER A 83 32.94 4.96 -30.86
N GLY A 84 32.64 5.47 -32.07
CA GLY A 84 33.57 5.55 -33.19
C GLY A 84 34.45 6.81 -33.24
N SER A 85 34.27 7.77 -32.32
CA SER A 85 34.91 9.09 -32.39
C SER A 85 35.89 9.42 -31.25
N GLN A 86 36.35 8.43 -30.47
CA GLN A 86 37.43 8.60 -29.47
C GLN A 86 38.72 7.80 -29.79
N SER A 87 38.97 7.54 -31.07
CA SER A 87 40.20 6.87 -31.52
C SER A 87 40.94 7.72 -32.56
N VAL A 88 41.16 9.00 -32.28
CA VAL A 88 42.11 9.84 -33.03
C VAL A 88 42.92 10.67 -32.03
N HIS A 89 43.91 10.05 -31.42
CA HIS A 89 45.16 10.69 -30.99
C HIS A 89 46.28 9.64 -31.03
#